data_AF-A0A5M9J655-F1
#
_entry.id   AF-A0A5M9J655-F1
#
_cell.length_a   1.000
_cell.length_b   1.000
_cell.length_c   1.000
_cell.angle_alpha   90.00
_cell.angle_beta   90.00
_cell.angle_gamma   90.00
#
_symmetry.space_group_name_H-M   'P 1'
#
loop_
_entity.id
_entity.type
_entity.pdbx_description
1 polymer ?
#
loop_
_entity_poly.entity_id
_entity_poly.type
_entity_poly.pdbx_seq_one_letter_code
_entity_poly.pdbx_strand_id
1 'polypeptide(L)'
;MLRQIKPRNARSKRALTKKAPKSVENPKTALFLRYTTCSQPTQDCLTDLHTLHLPLAKKFTKKNSIHPFDDPSSLEFFSEKNDASLLVFRFFI
;
A
#
# COMPACT_ATOMS: atom_id res chain seq x y z
N MET A 1 -8.52 3.21 -23.13
CA MET A 1 -9.63 3.68 -22.28
C MET A 1 -9.70 2.77 -21.06
N LEU A 2 -9.41 3.27 -19.85
CA LEU A 2 -9.45 2.46 -18.63
C LEU A 2 -10.84 1.85 -18.43
N ARG A 3 -10.91 0.55 -18.15
CA ARG A 3 -12.16 -0.21 -18.05
C ARG A 3 -12.97 0.30 -16.85
N GLN A 4 -14.01 1.10 -17.10
CA GLN A 4 -14.85 1.64 -16.03
C GLN A 4 -15.68 0.53 -15.39
N ILE A 5 -15.33 0.15 -14.17
CA ILE A 5 -16.07 -0.84 -13.38
C ILE A 5 -17.37 -0.18 -12.91
N LYS A 6 -18.52 -0.62 -13.44
CA LYS A 6 -19.84 -0.13 -13.02
C LYS A 6 -20.10 -0.60 -11.58
N PRO A 7 -20.27 0.31 -10.61
CA PRO A 7 -20.51 -0.08 -9.22
C PRO A 7 -21.87 -0.75 -9.08
N ARG A 8 -21.91 -1.90 -8.40
CA ARG A 8 -23.16 -2.61 -8.10
C ARG A 8 -24.00 -1.91 -7.03
N ASN A 9 -23.35 -1.34 -6.01
CA ASN A 9 -24.01 -0.74 -4.83
C ASN A 9 -23.46 0.68 -4.53
N ALA A 10 -24.22 1.48 -3.77
CA ALA A 10 -23.82 2.83 -3.35
C ALA A 10 -22.49 2.88 -2.59
N ARG A 11 -22.19 1.85 -1.76
CA ARG A 11 -20.90 1.72 -1.06
C ARG A 11 -19.72 1.63 -2.05
N SER A 12 -19.85 0.79 -3.08
CA SER A 12 -18.83 0.62 -4.11
C SER A 12 -18.65 1.88 -4.95
N LYS A 13 -19.75 2.62 -5.22
CA LYS A 13 -19.69 3.93 -5.88
C LYS A 13 -18.90 4.95 -5.06
N ARG A 14 -19.11 5.01 -3.74
CA ARG A 14 -18.32 5.87 -2.83
C ARG A 14 -16.83 5.49 -2.79
N ALA A 15 -16.51 4.19 -2.81
CA ALA A 15 -15.13 3.74 -2.86
C ALA A 15 -14.43 4.12 -4.18
N LEU A 16 -15.09 3.94 -5.33
CA LEU A 16 -14.55 4.32 -6.63
C LEU A 16 -14.36 5.83 -6.77
N THR A 17 -15.32 6.63 -6.29
CA THR A 17 -15.20 8.09 -6.31
C THR A 17 -14.11 8.61 -5.37
N LYS A 18 -13.80 7.90 -4.28
CA LYS A 18 -12.68 8.24 -3.40
C LYS A 18 -11.31 8.03 -4.08
N LYS A 19 -11.20 6.97 -4.89
CA LYS A 19 -9.98 6.60 -5.65
C LYS A 19 -9.79 7.36 -6.97
N ALA A 20 -10.84 8.01 -7.46
CA ALA A 20 -10.76 8.78 -8.70
C ALA A 20 -9.80 9.97 -8.54
N PRO A 21 -9.10 10.38 -9.62
CA PRO A 21 -8.23 11.55 -9.61
C PRO A 21 -9.02 12.81 -9.26
N LYS A 22 -8.41 13.72 -8.50
CA LYS A 22 -9.04 14.96 -8.01
C LYS A 22 -8.11 16.14 -8.28
N SER A 23 -8.69 17.33 -8.47
CA SER A 23 -7.90 18.55 -8.64
C SER A 23 -7.11 18.92 -7.38
N VAL A 24 -7.67 18.65 -6.20
CA VAL A 24 -6.98 18.74 -4.90
C VAL A 24 -6.80 17.32 -4.38
N GLU A 25 -5.55 16.90 -4.27
CA GLU A 25 -5.18 15.54 -3.91
C GLU A 25 -5.42 15.25 -2.43
N ASN A 26 -5.79 13.99 -2.15
CA ASN A 26 -5.88 13.48 -0.79
C ASN A 26 -4.46 13.24 -0.22
N PRO A 27 -4.30 13.21 1.12
CA PRO A 27 -3.03 12.83 1.71
C PRO A 27 -2.66 11.39 1.32
N LYS A 28 -1.37 11.18 1.03
CA LYS A 28 -0.86 9.90 0.52
C LYS A 28 -0.82 8.86 1.64
N THR A 29 -1.51 7.75 1.44
CA THR A 29 -1.49 6.59 2.33
C THR A 29 -0.21 5.78 2.12
N ALA A 30 0.46 5.39 3.21
CA ALA A 30 1.64 4.54 3.20
C ALA A 30 1.30 3.09 3.53
N LEU A 31 1.82 2.16 2.74
CA LEU A 31 1.70 0.72 2.95
C LEU A 31 3.06 0.13 3.33
N PHE A 32 3.13 -0.43 4.53
CA PHE A 32 4.31 -1.05 5.10
C PHE A 32 4.26 -2.56 4.88
N LEU A 33 5.25 -3.09 4.14
CA LEU A 33 5.28 -4.48 3.70
C LEU A 33 6.43 -5.24 4.37
N ARG A 34 6.13 -6.47 4.77
CA ARG A 34 7.10 -7.38 5.43
C ARG A 34 7.62 -8.41 4.43
N TYR A 35 8.93 -8.42 4.25
CA TYR A 35 9.63 -9.43 3.43
C TYR A 35 9.85 -10.74 4.20
N THR A 36 10.36 -11.77 3.52
CA THR A 36 10.54 -13.13 4.08
C THR A 36 11.60 -13.19 5.19
N THR A 37 12.76 -12.57 4.95
CA THR A 37 13.90 -12.49 5.87
C THR A 37 14.10 -11.05 6.34
N CYS A 38 14.23 -10.88 7.65
CA CYS A 38 14.24 -9.57 8.32
C CYS A 38 14.95 -9.72 9.68
N SER A 39 16.04 -8.97 9.93
CA SER A 39 16.64 -8.78 11.27
C SER A 39 15.70 -8.08 12.27
N GLN A 40 15.93 -8.20 13.58
CA GLN A 40 15.06 -7.54 14.56
C GLN A 40 15.08 -5.99 14.48
N PRO A 41 16.24 -5.30 14.39
CA PRO A 41 16.28 -3.84 14.51
C PRO A 41 15.47 -3.09 13.45
N THR A 42 15.54 -3.50 12.18
CA THR A 42 14.75 -2.83 11.14
C THR A 42 13.24 -3.16 11.25
N GLN A 43 12.84 -4.17 12.03
CA GLN A 43 11.43 -4.47 12.28
C GLN A 43 10.85 -3.49 13.28
N ASP A 44 11.67 -3.13 14.27
CA ASP A 44 11.34 -2.14 15.29
C ASP A 44 11.26 -0.76 14.64
N CYS A 45 12.29 -0.35 13.86
CA CYS A 45 12.25 0.91 13.09
C CYS A 45 11.02 1.04 12.18
N LEU A 46 10.62 -0.03 11.50
CA LEU A 46 9.45 -0.02 10.63
C LEU A 46 8.14 0.10 11.44
N THR A 47 8.12 -0.42 12.66
CA THR A 47 6.99 -0.30 13.58
C THR A 47 6.87 1.13 14.11
N ASP A 48 8.00 1.77 14.40
CA ASP A 48 8.04 3.16 14.84
C ASP A 48 7.60 4.10 13.70
N LEU A 49 8.14 3.91 12.49
CA LEU A 49 7.73 4.67 11.30
C LEU A 49 6.24 4.51 10.99
N HIS A 50 5.69 3.30 11.14
CA HIS A 50 4.26 3.07 11.00
C HIS A 50 3.46 3.89 12.02
N THR A 51 3.90 3.91 13.28
CA THR A 51 3.22 4.62 14.37
C THR A 51 3.22 6.13 14.15
N LEU A 52 4.33 6.70 13.67
CA LEU A 52 4.44 8.12 13.32
C LEU A 52 3.53 8.52 12.14
N HIS A 53 3.21 7.58 11.26
CA HIS A 53 2.43 7.84 10.06
C HIS A 53 0.94 7.48 10.19
N LEU A 54 0.49 7.10 11.40
CA LEU A 54 -0.94 6.96 11.70
C LEU A 54 -1.62 8.34 11.64
N PRO A 55 -2.85 8.44 11.11
CA PRO A 55 -3.76 7.37 10.68
C PRO A 55 -3.61 6.96 9.20
N LEU A 56 -2.64 7.51 8.47
CA LEU A 56 -2.45 7.32 7.02
C LEU A 56 -1.55 6.12 6.68
N ALA A 57 -1.32 5.23 7.65
CA ALA A 57 -0.48 4.06 7.49
C ALA A 57 -1.30 2.77 7.52
N LYS A 58 -0.92 1.81 6.67
CA LYS A 58 -1.39 0.42 6.69
C LYS A 58 -0.19 -0.50 6.79
N LYS A 59 -0.23 -1.48 7.68
CA LYS A 59 0.85 -2.46 7.87
C LYS A 59 0.36 -3.87 7.57
N PHE A 60 1.11 -4.58 6.74
CA PHE A 60 0.90 -6.01 6.52
C PHE A 60 1.71 -6.83 7.52
N THR A 61 1.05 -7.81 8.14
CA THR A 61 1.67 -8.74 9.09
C THR A 61 2.21 -9.99 8.41
N LYS A 62 1.59 -10.41 7.30
CA LYS A 62 2.01 -11.57 6.51
C LYS A 62 3.33 -11.31 5.80
N LYS A 63 4.20 -12.34 5.77
CA LYS A 63 5.44 -12.33 4.98
C LYS A 63 5.09 -12.46 3.49
N ASN A 64 5.67 -11.61 2.66
CA ASN A 64 5.51 -11.65 1.21
C ASN A 64 6.89 -11.81 0.53
N SER A 65 7.03 -12.82 -0.33
CA SER A 65 8.21 -13.07 -1.17
C SER A 65 8.11 -12.25 -2.45
N ILE A 66 8.08 -10.93 -2.31
CA ILE A 66 8.01 -10.00 -3.44
C ILE A 66 9.39 -9.39 -3.61
N HIS A 67 9.89 -9.43 -4.84
CA HIS A 67 11.17 -8.85 -5.23
C HIS A 67 10.91 -7.63 -6.13
N PRO A 68 10.96 -6.40 -5.58
CA PRO A 68 10.61 -5.18 -6.31
C PRO A 68 11.39 -4.97 -7.61
N PHE A 69 12.63 -5.45 -7.64
CA PHE A 69 13.55 -5.25 -8.76
C PHE A 69 13.46 -6.36 -9.83
N ASP A 70 12.83 -7.48 -9.52
CA ASP A 70 12.60 -8.56 -10.49
C ASP A 70 11.23 -8.42 -11.18
N ASP A 71 10.17 -8.21 -10.38
CA ASP A 71 8.81 -8.02 -10.90
C ASP A 71 8.02 -6.98 -10.06
N PRO A 72 7.64 -5.83 -10.66
CA PRO A 72 6.84 -4.81 -9.98
C PRO A 72 5.33 -5.15 -9.92
N SER A 73 4.84 -6.15 -10.67
CA SER A 73 3.40 -6.42 -10.83
C SER A 73 2.67 -6.64 -9.50
N SER A 74 3.35 -7.33 -8.57
CA SER A 74 2.83 -7.55 -7.22
C SER A 74 2.66 -6.24 -6.43
N LEU A 75 3.57 -5.29 -6.61
CA LEU A 75 3.54 -3.99 -5.93
C LEU A 75 2.41 -3.12 -6.45
N GLU A 76 2.21 -3.10 -7.76
CA GLU A 76 1.11 -2.39 -8.41
C GLU A 76 -0.24 -2.93 -7.91
N PHE A 77 -0.37 -4.25 -7.81
CA PHE A 77 -1.56 -4.88 -7.24
C PHE A 77 -1.82 -4.45 -5.79
N PHE A 78 -0.79 -4.41 -4.94
CA PHE A 78 -0.97 -3.97 -3.55
C PHE A 78 -1.32 -2.50 -3.43
N SER A 79 -0.70 -1.65 -4.25
CA SER A 79 -1.01 -0.22 -4.33
C SER A 79 -2.47 0.00 -4.74
N GLU A 80 -2.92 -0.62 -5.83
CA GLU A 80 -4.28 -0.46 -6.35
C GLU A 80 -5.33 -0.97 -5.38
N LYS A 81 -5.08 -2.13 -4.75
CA LYS A 81 -6.01 -2.71 -3.76
C LYS A 81 -6.15 -1.82 -2.54
N ASN A 82 -5.04 -1.33 -1.99
CA ASN A 82 -5.03 -0.62 -0.71
C ASN A 82 -5.20 0.89 -0.83
N ASP A 83 -5.19 1.44 -2.05
CA ASP A 83 -5.21 2.88 -2.30
C ASP A 83 -4.03 3.58 -1.62
N ALA A 84 -2.83 3.02 -1.81
CA ALA A 84 -1.62 3.46 -1.13
C ALA A 84 -0.58 3.93 -2.15
N SER A 85 -0.27 5.22 -2.13
CA SER A 85 0.69 5.83 -3.06
C SER A 85 2.14 5.65 -2.60
N LEU A 86 2.36 5.36 -1.32
CA LEU A 86 3.68 5.16 -0.74
C LEU A 86 3.81 3.70 -0.32
N LEU A 87 4.90 3.05 -0.74
CA LEU A 87 5.23 1.69 -0.38
C LEU A 87 6.55 1.69 0.35
N VAL A 88 6.54 1.20 1.59
CA VAL A 88 7.75 1.04 2.39
C VAL A 88 8.06 -0.44 2.45
N PHE A 89 9.14 -0.82 1.76
CA PHE A 89 9.70 -2.15 1.80
C PHE A 89 10.93 -2.19 2.68
N ARG A 90 11.08 -3.33 3.32
CA ARG A 90 12.31 -3.70 3.99
C ARG A 90 12.90 -4.90 3.26
N PHE A 91 14.11 -4.74 2.75
CA PHE A 91 14.89 -5.79 2.11
C PHE A 91 16.20 -5.97 2.89
N PHE A 92 16.67 -7.21 3.01
CA PHE A 92 18.01 -7.51 3.52
C PHE A 92 18.83 -7.95 2.31
N ILE A 93 19.89 -7.19 1.98
CA ILE A 93 20.88 -7.56 0.96
C ILE A 93 21.78 -8.64 1.55
#